data_AF-A0A0R1V9E8-F1
#
_entry.id   AF-A0A0R1V9E8-F1
#
_cell.length_a   1.000
_cell.length_b   1.000
_cell.length_c   1.000
_cell.angle_alpha   90.00
_cell.angle_beta   90.00
_cell.angle_gamma   90.00
#
_symmetry.space_group_name_H-M   'P 1'
#
loop_
_entity.id
_entity.type
_entity.pdbx_description
1 polymer ?
#
loop_
_entity_poly.entity_id
_entity_poly.type
_entity_poly.pdbx_seq_one_letter_code
_entity_poly.pdbx_strand_id
1 'polypeptide(L)'
;MSRSGIWYTKNISIKNSVLQAPKLFRRASHIILDSVHFADAEETMWTCDDIKITNSQINGDYFGKDSKNIYLDNVSVVGNYVFDGAENIEVHNSTFVSKDAFWNCKNVTIYNSIIDGEY
;
A
#
# COMPACT_ATOMS: atom_id res chain seq x y z
N MET A 1 18.46 -5.26 -12.93
CA MET A 1 17.12 -4.99 -12.37
C MET A 1 17.27 -4.53 -10.95
N SER A 2 16.75 -3.34 -10.63
CA SER A 2 16.65 -2.85 -9.25
C SER A 2 15.73 -3.80 -8.49
N ARG A 3 16.23 -4.45 -7.43
CA ARG A 3 15.45 -5.44 -6.67
C ARG A 3 14.84 -4.88 -5.40
N SER A 4 15.53 -3.93 -4.78
CA SER A 4 15.14 -3.34 -3.49
C SER A 4 15.53 -1.86 -3.46
N GLY A 5 14.74 -1.02 -2.78
CA GLY A 5 15.02 0.41 -2.68
C GLY A 5 15.12 0.92 -1.25
N ILE A 6 14.00 1.42 -0.70
CA ILE A 6 13.99 2.27 0.50
C ILE A 6 13.67 1.47 1.75
N TRP A 7 14.66 1.21 2.61
CA TRP A 7 14.50 0.40 3.82
C TRP A 7 14.92 1.20 5.07
N TYR A 8 14.31 0.92 6.22
CA TYR A 8 14.67 1.50 7.53
C TYR A 8 14.68 3.03 7.59
N THR A 9 13.99 3.68 6.67
CA THR A 9 14.04 5.12 6.47
C THR A 9 12.81 5.77 7.11
N LYS A 10 13.00 6.97 7.68
CA LYS A 10 11.91 7.77 8.26
C LYS A 10 11.76 9.08 7.51
N ASN A 11 10.57 9.68 7.58
CA ASN A 11 10.25 10.99 6.99
C ASN A 11 10.43 10.99 5.47
N ILE A 12 9.66 10.15 4.80
CA ILE A 12 9.74 9.97 3.35
C ILE A 12 8.61 10.75 2.70
N SER A 13 8.94 11.54 1.68
CA SER A 13 7.94 12.13 0.79
C SER A 13 8.31 11.90 -0.66
N ILE A 14 7.41 11.28 -1.42
CA ILE A 14 7.56 11.05 -2.86
C ILE A 14 6.29 11.53 -3.55
N LYS A 15 6.47 12.31 -4.61
CA LYS A 15 5.36 12.89 -5.37
C LYS A 15 5.60 12.81 -6.87
N ASN A 16 4.53 12.70 -7.67
CA ASN A 16 4.59 12.76 -9.13
C ASN A 16 5.65 11.83 -9.74
N SER A 17 5.67 10.58 -9.29
CA SER A 17 6.77 9.66 -9.55
C SER A 17 6.28 8.27 -9.92
N VAL A 18 7.09 7.56 -10.70
CA VAL A 18 6.91 6.13 -10.96
C VAL A 18 7.95 5.36 -10.16
N LEU A 19 7.50 4.34 -9.44
CA LEU A 19 8.34 3.42 -8.70
C LEU A 19 8.22 2.03 -9.33
N GLN A 20 9.34 1.49 -9.77
CA GLN A 20 9.40 0.20 -10.47
C GLN A 20 10.49 -0.67 -9.86
N ALA A 21 10.12 -1.37 -8.79
CA ALA A 21 10.92 -2.41 -8.19
C ALA A 21 10.00 -3.23 -7.29
N PRO A 22 10.13 -4.57 -7.27
CA PRO A 22 9.23 -5.41 -6.50
C PRO A 22 9.23 -4.97 -5.04
N LYS A 23 10.43 -4.80 -4.44
CA LYS A 23 10.58 -4.58 -3.00
C LYS A 23 10.91 -3.13 -2.64
N LEU A 24 9.92 -2.35 -2.26
CA LEU A 24 10.09 -0.98 -1.78
C LEU A 24 9.53 -0.84 -0.37
N PHE A 25 10.05 0.11 0.42
CA PHE A 25 9.57 0.40 1.78
C PHE A 25 9.55 -0.81 2.71
N ARG A 26 10.67 -1.04 3.39
CA ARG A 26 10.77 -2.07 4.44
C ARG A 26 11.05 -1.42 5.78
N ARG A 27 10.21 -1.67 6.79
CA ARG A 27 10.42 -1.15 8.16
C ARG A 27 10.69 0.36 8.18
N ALA A 28 9.93 1.09 7.36
CA ALA A 28 10.03 2.54 7.22
C ALA A 28 8.86 3.22 7.94
N SER A 29 8.97 4.52 8.22
CA SER A 29 7.84 5.25 8.83
C SER A 29 7.73 6.72 8.44
N HIS A 30 6.55 7.31 8.70
CA HIS A 30 6.20 8.68 8.30
C HIS A 30 6.35 8.85 6.79
N ILE A 31 5.55 8.10 6.05
CA ILE A 31 5.63 7.96 4.60
C ILE A 31 4.45 8.69 3.97
N ILE A 32 4.74 9.68 3.13
CA ILE A 32 3.72 10.43 2.39
C ILE A 32 3.96 10.26 0.89
N LEU A 33 3.02 9.59 0.24
CA LEU A 33 3.05 9.33 -1.21
C LEU A 33 1.85 10.02 -1.86
N ASP A 34 2.10 10.80 -2.91
CA ASP A 34 1.04 11.49 -3.64
C ASP A 34 1.29 11.45 -5.15
N SER A 35 0.29 11.04 -5.93
CA SER A 35 0.45 10.89 -7.39
C SER A 35 1.63 9.97 -7.73
N VAL A 36 1.66 8.79 -7.11
CA VAL A 36 2.69 7.76 -7.32
C VAL A 36 2.10 6.56 -8.04
N HIS A 37 2.81 6.07 -9.06
CA HIS A 37 2.47 4.83 -9.75
C HIS A 37 3.51 3.76 -9.40
N PHE A 38 3.08 2.71 -8.70
CA PHE A 38 3.85 1.50 -8.51
C PHE A 38 3.53 0.49 -9.60
N ALA A 39 4.42 0.39 -10.60
CA ALA A 39 4.24 -0.52 -11.73
C ALA A 39 4.54 -1.99 -11.37
N ASP A 40 5.32 -2.19 -10.31
CA ASP A 40 5.72 -3.47 -9.71
C ASP A 40 5.96 -3.19 -8.22
N ALA A 41 5.16 -3.80 -7.35
CA ALA A 41 5.15 -3.55 -5.91
C ALA A 41 5.10 -4.84 -5.06
N GLU A 42 5.61 -5.96 -5.57
CA GLU A 42 5.65 -7.22 -4.83
C GLU A 42 6.47 -7.15 -3.53
N GLU A 43 5.85 -7.43 -2.40
CA GLU A 43 6.49 -7.29 -1.08
C GLU A 43 6.86 -5.84 -0.69
N THR A 44 6.10 -4.87 -1.19
CA THR A 44 6.28 -3.45 -0.86
C THR A 44 5.49 -3.03 0.39
N MET A 45 5.99 -2.04 1.13
CA MET A 45 5.38 -1.52 2.37
C MET A 45 5.26 -2.56 3.49
N TRP A 46 6.25 -3.43 3.67
CA TRP A 46 6.17 -4.41 4.76
C TRP A 46 6.67 -3.83 6.09
N THR A 47 5.88 -4.05 7.13
CA THR A 47 6.17 -3.67 8.52
C THR A 47 6.48 -2.17 8.66
N CYS A 48 5.76 -1.33 7.92
CA CYS A 48 5.86 0.13 7.95
C CYS A 48 4.80 0.75 8.87
N ASP A 49 5.01 2.00 9.26
CA ASP A 49 4.18 2.71 10.24
C ASP A 49 3.95 4.16 9.80
N ASP A 50 2.75 4.69 10.02
CA ASP A 50 2.35 6.05 9.61
C ASP A 50 2.53 6.26 8.10
N ILE A 51 1.55 5.76 7.35
CA ILE A 51 1.56 5.70 5.89
C ILE A 51 0.36 6.48 5.36
N LYS A 52 0.62 7.48 4.54
CA LYS A 52 -0.40 8.23 3.81
C LYS A 52 -0.15 8.12 2.30
N ILE A 53 -1.14 7.61 1.57
CA ILE A 53 -1.09 7.47 0.11
C ILE A 53 -2.30 8.15 -0.51
N THR A 54 -2.06 9.05 -1.46
CA THR A 54 -3.12 9.76 -2.19
C THR A 54 -2.93 9.69 -3.69
N ASN A 55 -4.03 9.67 -4.45
CA ASN A 55 -4.03 9.80 -5.92
C ASN A 55 -3.10 8.81 -6.63
N SER A 56 -3.02 7.56 -6.16
CA SER A 56 -1.94 6.64 -6.53
C SER A 56 -2.47 5.32 -7.07
N GLN A 57 -1.63 4.66 -7.87
CA GLN A 57 -1.94 3.37 -8.48
C GLN A 57 -0.90 2.34 -8.05
N ILE A 58 -1.34 1.17 -7.61
CA ILE A 58 -0.50 0.13 -7.06
C ILE A 58 -0.80 -1.19 -7.77
N ASN A 59 0.23 -1.78 -8.38
CA ASN A 59 0.21 -3.15 -8.86
C ASN A 59 1.20 -3.99 -8.02
N GLY A 60 0.69 -4.84 -7.13
CA GLY A 60 1.57 -5.70 -6.34
C GLY A 60 0.90 -6.52 -5.26
N ASP A 61 1.43 -7.73 -5.08
CA ASP A 61 1.01 -8.69 -4.06
C ASP A 61 1.58 -8.36 -2.69
N TYR A 62 0.81 -8.67 -1.64
CA TYR A 62 1.18 -8.43 -0.24
C TYR A 62 1.56 -6.97 0.07
N PHE A 63 1.00 -6.01 -0.66
CA PHE A 63 1.28 -4.60 -0.44
C PHE A 63 0.79 -4.11 0.93
N GLY A 64 1.73 -3.77 1.82
CA GLY A 64 1.37 -3.27 3.15
C GLY A 64 1.33 -4.35 4.23
N LYS A 65 1.89 -5.54 3.99
CA LYS A 65 1.94 -6.63 4.98
C LYS A 65 2.51 -6.18 6.34
N ASP A 66 1.84 -6.54 7.43
CA ASP A 66 2.20 -6.23 8.82
C ASP A 66 2.42 -4.73 9.10
N SER A 67 1.89 -3.84 8.26
CA SER A 67 1.98 -2.39 8.43
C SER A 67 0.83 -1.83 9.25
N LYS A 68 1.00 -0.62 9.78
CA LYS A 68 -0.03 0.01 10.61
C LYS A 68 -0.15 1.51 10.42
N ASN A 69 -1.30 2.05 10.84
CA ASN A 69 -1.65 3.47 10.73
C ASN A 69 -1.59 3.92 9.26
N ILE A 70 -2.51 3.36 8.46
CA ILE A 70 -2.53 3.49 7.01
C ILE A 70 -3.74 4.32 6.61
N TYR A 71 -3.49 5.39 5.86
CA TYR A 71 -4.51 6.23 5.25
C TYR A 71 -4.39 6.18 3.72
N LEU A 72 -5.48 5.85 3.04
CA LEU A 72 -5.59 5.82 1.59
C LEU A 72 -6.74 6.70 1.13
N ASP A 73 -6.50 7.56 0.13
CA ASP A 73 -7.55 8.35 -0.53
C ASP A 73 -7.31 8.45 -2.03
N ASN A 74 -8.31 8.09 -2.83
CA ASN A 74 -8.21 8.01 -4.29
C ASN A 74 -7.05 7.09 -4.74
N VAL A 75 -7.08 5.84 -4.28
CA VAL A 75 -6.05 4.83 -4.57
C VAL A 75 -6.66 3.64 -5.30
N SER A 76 -6.02 3.17 -6.37
CA SER A 76 -6.37 1.90 -7.02
C SER A 76 -5.30 0.85 -6.75
N VAL A 77 -5.70 -0.31 -6.25
CA VAL A 77 -4.81 -1.44 -5.98
C VAL A 77 -5.27 -2.65 -6.77
N VAL A 78 -4.33 -3.26 -7.49
CA VAL A 78 -4.48 -4.58 -8.12
C VAL A 78 -3.37 -5.47 -7.57
N GLY A 79 -3.74 -6.62 -7.01
CA GLY A 79 -2.78 -7.55 -6.44
C GLY A 79 -3.43 -8.44 -5.39
N ASN A 80 -2.80 -9.56 -5.08
CA ASN A 80 -3.29 -10.55 -4.14
C ASN A 80 -2.81 -10.26 -2.72
N TYR A 81 -3.64 -10.58 -1.73
CA TYR A 81 -3.28 -10.51 -0.32
C TYR A 81 -2.80 -9.12 0.10
N VAL A 82 -3.35 -8.05 -0.50
CA VAL A 82 -2.87 -6.66 -0.39
C VAL A 82 -2.43 -6.38 1.06
N PHE A 83 -3.38 -6.27 1.98
CA PHE A 83 -3.07 -6.15 3.39
C PHE A 83 -3.21 -7.50 4.08
N ASP A 84 -2.09 -8.12 4.43
CA ASP A 84 -2.03 -9.28 5.34
C ASP A 84 -1.44 -8.85 6.69
N GLY A 85 -2.24 -8.93 7.76
CA GLY A 85 -1.82 -8.62 9.12
C GLY A 85 -1.70 -7.13 9.45
N ALA A 86 -2.30 -6.25 8.65
CA ALA A 86 -2.21 -4.81 8.84
C ALA A 86 -3.22 -4.25 9.86
N GLU A 87 -2.88 -3.14 10.52
CA GLU A 87 -3.69 -2.56 11.59
C GLU A 87 -3.98 -1.05 11.40
N ASN A 88 -5.16 -0.60 11.84
CA ASN A 88 -5.59 0.80 11.76
C ASN A 88 -5.53 1.35 10.33
N ILE A 89 -6.43 0.84 9.49
CA ILE A 89 -6.51 1.18 8.06
C ILE A 89 -7.76 2.02 7.84
N GLU A 90 -7.58 3.17 7.19
CA GLU A 90 -8.66 4.05 6.78
C GLU A 90 -8.57 4.31 5.27
N VAL A 91 -9.67 4.06 4.57
CA VAL A 91 -9.71 4.06 3.10
C VAL A 91 -10.87 4.90 2.58
N HIS A 92 -10.60 5.77 1.62
CA HIS A 92 -11.59 6.63 0.95
C HIS A 92 -11.45 6.57 -0.56
N ASN A 93 -12.57 6.63 -1.28
CA ASN A 93 -12.63 6.83 -2.75
C ASN A 93 -11.72 5.88 -3.54
N SER A 94 -11.54 4.64 -3.09
CA SER A 94 -10.50 3.73 -3.57
C SER A 94 -11.08 2.48 -4.20
N THR A 95 -10.27 1.76 -4.97
CA THR A 95 -10.66 0.50 -5.61
C THR A 95 -9.61 -0.57 -5.33
N PHE A 96 -10.05 -1.75 -4.91
CA PHE A 96 -9.21 -2.92 -4.69
C PHE A 96 -9.71 -4.06 -5.57
N VAL A 97 -8.83 -4.62 -6.40
CA VAL A 97 -9.06 -5.85 -7.15
C VAL A 97 -8.05 -6.87 -6.64
N SER A 98 -8.52 -7.84 -5.86
CA SER A 98 -7.67 -8.76 -5.09
C SER A 98 -8.44 -10.00 -4.70
N LYS A 99 -7.78 -11.16 -4.59
CA LYS A 99 -8.35 -12.34 -3.91
C LYS A 99 -8.77 -11.99 -2.47
N ASP A 100 -7.82 -11.55 -1.66
CA ASP A 100 -8.02 -11.12 -0.27
C ASP A 100 -7.42 -9.72 -0.06
N ALA A 101 -8.24 -8.67 -0.06
CA ALA A 101 -7.72 -7.30 0.08
C ALA A 101 -7.28 -6.96 1.52
N PHE A 102 -7.97 -7.53 2.53
CA PHE A 102 -7.77 -7.23 3.95
C PHE A 102 -7.75 -8.51 4.79
N TRP A 103 -6.71 -9.31 4.64
CA TRP A 103 -6.52 -10.57 5.36
C TRP A 103 -5.86 -10.33 6.72
N ASN A 104 -6.31 -11.02 7.78
CA ASN A 104 -5.76 -10.90 9.14
C ASN A 104 -5.68 -9.45 9.69
N CYS A 105 -6.48 -8.53 9.15
CA CYS A 105 -6.40 -7.11 9.50
C CYS A 105 -7.22 -6.76 10.75
N LYS A 106 -6.82 -5.68 11.43
CA LYS A 106 -7.51 -5.14 12.62
C LYS A 106 -7.81 -3.65 12.45
N ASN A 107 -9.00 -3.22 12.88
CA ASN A 107 -9.45 -1.82 12.81
C ASN A 107 -9.38 -1.25 11.38
N VAL A 108 -10.24 -1.76 10.50
CA VAL A 108 -10.34 -1.33 9.10
C VAL A 108 -11.63 -0.57 8.90
N THR A 109 -11.55 0.65 8.36
CA THR A 109 -12.71 1.48 8.01
C THR A 109 -12.60 1.93 6.57
N ILE A 110 -13.68 1.74 5.80
CA ILE A 110 -13.68 1.95 4.34
C ILE A 110 -14.90 2.77 3.96
N TYR A 111 -14.70 3.80 3.14
CA TYR A 111 -15.72 4.73 2.69
C TYR A 111 -15.70 4.89 1.18
N ASN A 112 -16.87 4.96 0.55
CA ASN A 112 -17.04 5.32 -0.87
C ASN A 112 -16.09 4.57 -1.83
N SER A 113 -15.86 3.28 -1.58
CA SER A 113 -14.82 2.49 -2.24
C SER A 113 -15.40 1.20 -2.81
N ILE A 114 -14.66 0.61 -3.76
CA ILE A 114 -14.98 -0.67 -4.40
C ILE A 114 -13.99 -1.72 -3.93
N ILE A 115 -14.48 -2.89 -3.54
CA ILE A 115 -13.67 -4.08 -3.29
C ILE A 115 -14.21 -5.17 -4.22
N ASP A 116 -13.37 -5.61 -5.15
CA ASP A 116 -13.66 -6.67 -6.09
C ASP A 116 -12.78 -7.88 -5.76
N GLY A 117 -13.45 -8.98 -5.43
CA GLY A 117 -12.84 -10.22 -4.96
C GLY A 117 -12.70 -11.23 -6.09
N GLU A 118 -11.49 -11.75 -6.32
CA GLU A 118 -11.27 -12.85 -7.28
C GLU A 118 -11.30 -14.22 -6.59
N TYR A 119 -11.99 -15.20 -7.20
CA TYR A 119 -12.00 -16.63 -6.80
C TYR A 119 -11.40 -17.51 -7.90
#